data_AF-A0A2M7QQ24-F1
#
_entry.id   AF-A0A2M7QQ24-F1
#
_cell.length_a   1.000
_cell.length_b   1.000
_cell.length_c   1.000
_cell.angle_alpha   90.00
_cell.angle_beta   90.00
_cell.angle_gamma   90.00
#
_symmetry.space_group_name_H-M   'P 1'
#
loop_
_entity.id
_entity.type
_entity.pdbx_description
1 polymer ?
#
loop_
_entity_poly.entity_id
_entity_poly.type
_entity_poly.pdbx_seq_one_letter_code
_entity_poly.pdbx_strand_id
1 'polypeptide(L)'
;MAELGPEHVATTKQEIDKNNQIRNDLIRKIDIEITDQIGVSPGPRERFCCESPGMIIDRLAILFIKLSVIRDLLPMIKEKSLKEEYKGKENIILKQIDHIGNFLDSYFTRLTHKEVFFEIQQAVKIYNDKRIREYIKILKKKGTQRKNSI
;
A
#
# COMPACT_ATOMS: atom_id res chain seq x y z
N MET A 1 -4.23 -14.71 -28.56
CA MET A 1 -4.16 -14.59 -27.08
C MET A 1 -5.41 -15.25 -26.52
N ALA A 2 -5.27 -16.35 -25.79
CA ALA A 2 -6.42 -16.98 -25.14
C ALA A 2 -6.90 -16.06 -24.01
N GLU A 3 -8.13 -15.58 -24.11
CA GLU A 3 -8.79 -14.83 -23.06
C GLU A 3 -8.98 -15.80 -21.87
N LEU A 4 -8.23 -15.58 -20.79
CA LEU A 4 -8.39 -16.36 -19.56
C LEU A 4 -9.82 -16.08 -19.07
N GLY A 5 -10.68 -17.10 -19.09
CA GLY A 5 -12.10 -16.95 -18.87
C GLY A 5 -12.47 -16.26 -17.55
N PRO A 6 -13.73 -15.83 -17.36
CA PRO A 6 -14.17 -15.03 -16.23
C PRO A 6 -13.91 -15.66 -14.85
N GLU A 7 -13.81 -17.00 -14.78
CA GLU A 7 -13.43 -17.73 -13.58
C GLU A 7 -11.98 -17.44 -13.16
N HIS A 8 -11.05 -17.45 -14.11
CA HIS A 8 -9.62 -17.22 -13.85
C HIS A 8 -9.35 -15.80 -13.37
N VAL A 9 -10.06 -14.82 -13.94
CA VAL A 9 -10.04 -13.42 -13.50
C VAL A 9 -10.57 -13.29 -12.07
N ALA A 10 -11.65 -14.00 -11.75
CA ALA A 10 -12.24 -13.97 -10.41
C ALA A 10 -11.28 -14.57 -9.35
N THR A 11 -10.66 -15.71 -9.65
CA THR A 11 -9.69 -16.36 -8.76
C THR A 11 -8.45 -15.48 -8.55
N THR A 12 -7.88 -14.94 -9.63
CA THR A 12 -6.73 -14.02 -9.55
C THR A 12 -7.03 -12.80 -8.68
N LYS A 13 -8.24 -12.22 -8.86
CA LYS A 13 -8.68 -11.08 -8.03
C LYS A 13 -8.77 -11.43 -6.55
N GLN A 14 -9.29 -12.61 -6.22
CA GLN A 14 -9.38 -13.06 -4.82
C GLN A 14 -8.01 -13.20 -4.17
N GLU A 15 -7.02 -13.71 -4.90
CA GLU A 15 -5.66 -13.84 -4.40
C GLU A 15 -4.99 -12.47 -4.19
N ILE A 16 -5.18 -11.55 -5.14
CA ILE A 16 -4.71 -10.16 -5.00
C ILE A 16 -5.34 -9.50 -3.78
N ASP A 17 -6.66 -9.61 -3.61
CA ASP A 17 -7.37 -9.02 -2.48
C ASP A 17 -6.87 -9.59 -1.15
N LYS A 18 -6.61 -10.90 -1.08
CA LYS A 18 -6.02 -11.56 0.09
C LYS A 18 -4.63 -11.03 0.40
N ASN A 19 -3.75 -10.91 -0.59
CA ASN A 19 -2.39 -10.42 -0.38
C ASN A 19 -2.37 -8.95 0.04
N ASN A 20 -3.21 -8.12 -0.57
CA ASN A 20 -3.40 -6.73 -0.16
C ASN A 20 -3.89 -6.63 1.29
N GLN A 21 -4.79 -7.53 1.70
CA GLN A 21 -5.27 -7.58 3.08
C GLN A 21 -4.15 -7.92 4.06
N ILE A 22 -3.33 -8.93 3.75
CA ILE A 22 -2.19 -9.32 4.59
C ILE A 22 -1.20 -8.16 4.71
N ARG A 23 -0.87 -7.49 3.60
CA ARG A 23 0.02 -6.31 3.60
C ARG A 23 -0.50 -5.21 4.52
N ASN A 24 -1.78 -4.85 4.38
CA ASN A 24 -2.40 -3.82 5.22
C ASN A 24 -2.43 -4.20 6.70
N ASP A 25 -2.64 -5.49 7.01
CA ASP A 25 -2.62 -5.96 8.40
C ASP A 25 -1.20 -5.96 9.00
N LEU A 26 -0.16 -6.22 8.19
CA LEU A 26 1.24 -6.08 8.61
C LEU A 26 1.62 -4.62 8.87
N ILE A 27 1.22 -3.70 7.98
CA ILE A 27 1.40 -2.25 8.19
C ILE A 27 0.79 -1.84 9.54
N ARG A 28 -0.44 -2.26 9.81
CA ARG A 28 -1.11 -1.96 11.09
C ARG A 28 -0.35 -2.52 12.29
N LYS A 29 0.17 -3.75 12.20
CA LYS A 29 0.95 -4.35 13.29
C LYS A 29 2.22 -3.56 13.59
N ILE A 30 2.92 -3.11 12.55
CA ILE A 30 4.11 -2.25 12.68
C ILE A 30 3.72 -0.94 13.37
N ASP A 31 2.64 -0.30 12.93
CA ASP A 31 2.16 0.95 13.51
C ASP A 31 1.77 0.81 14.99
N ILE A 32 1.08 -0.27 15.36
CA ILE A 32 0.74 -0.59 16.76
C ILE A 32 2.02 -0.71 17.59
N GLU A 33 2.96 -1.54 17.14
CA GLU A 33 4.22 -1.77 17.86
C GLU A 33 5.01 -0.47 18.05
N ILE A 34 5.07 0.38 17.02
CA ILE A 34 5.72 1.68 17.11
C ILE A 34 5.00 2.57 18.12
N THR A 35 3.67 2.70 18.01
CA THR A 35 2.88 3.51 18.95
C THR A 35 3.09 3.07 20.40
N ASP A 36 3.13 1.76 20.65
CA ASP A 36 3.35 1.18 21.98
C ASP A 36 4.77 1.49 22.52
N GLN A 37 5.79 1.45 21.65
CA GLN A 37 7.17 1.71 22.05
C GLN A 37 7.47 3.19 22.31
N ILE A 38 7.00 4.10 21.46
CA ILE A 38 7.34 5.53 21.54
C ILE A 38 6.24 6.39 22.19
N GLY A 39 5.09 5.81 22.53
CA GLY A 39 4.01 6.49 23.24
C GLY A 39 3.36 7.63 22.45
N VAL A 40 3.10 7.39 21.16
CA VAL A 40 2.47 8.40 20.27
C VAL A 40 1.08 8.76 20.81
N SER A 41 0.89 10.03 21.13
CA SER A 41 -0.38 10.57 21.62
C SER A 41 -0.97 11.57 20.62
N PRO A 42 -2.31 11.66 20.50
CA PRO A 42 -2.96 12.69 19.68
C PRO A 42 -2.51 14.10 20.07
N GLY A 43 -2.37 14.96 19.06
CA GLY A 43 -1.98 16.36 19.22
C GLY A 43 -2.84 17.32 18.39
N PRO A 44 -2.47 18.61 18.32
CA PRO A 44 -3.12 19.59 17.46
C PRO A 44 -3.15 19.15 16.00
N ARG A 45 -4.23 19.44 15.27
CA ARG A 45 -4.45 18.96 13.90
C ARG A 45 -3.31 19.33 12.94
N GLU A 46 -2.63 20.44 13.17
CA GLU A 46 -1.51 20.92 12.36
C GLU A 46 -0.28 19.99 12.43
N ARG A 47 -0.19 19.15 13.47
CA ARG A 47 0.88 18.17 13.69
C ARG A 47 0.53 16.78 13.16
N PHE A 48 -0.69 16.59 12.63
CA PHE A 48 -1.14 15.31 12.12
C PHE A 48 -0.42 14.95 10.82
N CYS A 49 0.09 13.73 10.76
CA CYS A 49 0.63 13.12 9.55
C CYS A 49 -0.30 11.99 9.08
N CYS A 50 -0.70 12.07 7.81
CA CYS A 50 -1.58 11.09 7.20
C CYS A 50 -0.86 9.77 6.89
N GLU A 51 0.43 9.83 6.53
CA GLU A 51 1.25 8.64 6.35
C GLU A 51 1.81 8.19 7.71
N SER A 52 1.58 6.93 8.06
CA SER A 52 2.15 6.29 9.25
C SER A 52 3.56 5.72 8.98
N PRO A 53 4.38 5.48 10.01
CA PRO A 53 5.68 4.82 9.84
C PRO A 53 5.58 3.48 9.09
N GLY A 54 4.57 2.66 9.40
CA GLY A 54 4.31 1.39 8.74
C GLY A 54 4.03 1.55 7.24
N MET A 55 3.33 2.61 6.82
CA MET A 55 3.12 2.92 5.40
C MET A 55 4.42 3.31 4.69
N ILE A 56 5.30 4.06 5.37
CA ILE A 56 6.60 4.45 4.83
C ILE A 56 7.49 3.22 4.67
N ILE A 57 7.50 2.33 5.68
CA ILE A 57 8.23 1.05 5.65
C ILE A 57 7.72 0.14 4.53
N ASP A 58 6.40 0.06 4.31
CA ASP A 58 5.83 -0.70 3.17
C ASP A 58 6.32 -0.16 1.82
N ARG A 59 6.35 1.17 1.67
CA ARG A 59 6.86 1.81 0.44
C ARG A 59 8.34 1.47 0.23
N LEU A 60 9.16 1.52 1.28
CA LEU A 60 10.56 1.09 1.24
C LEU A 60 10.68 -0.39 0.84
N ALA A 61 9.89 -1.28 1.44
CA ALA A 61 9.89 -2.71 1.13
C ALA A 61 9.59 -2.97 -0.36
N ILE A 62 8.60 -2.27 -0.92
CA ILE A 62 8.28 -2.35 -2.36
C ILE A 62 9.48 -1.90 -3.22
N LEU A 63 10.18 -0.83 -2.82
CA LEU A 63 11.36 -0.34 -3.54
C LEU A 63 12.51 -1.36 -3.47
N PHE A 64 12.77 -1.96 -2.31
CA PHE A 64 13.78 -3.01 -2.17
C PHE A 64 13.48 -4.24 -3.01
N ILE A 65 12.21 -4.67 -3.08
CA ILE A 65 11.79 -5.79 -3.95
C ILE A 65 12.08 -5.45 -5.42
N LYS A 66 11.71 -4.25 -5.88
CA LYS A 66 12.00 -3.81 -7.26
C LYS A 66 13.50 -3.74 -7.53
N LEU A 67 14.28 -3.23 -6.57
CA LEU A 67 15.73 -3.15 -6.68
C LEU A 67 16.35 -4.54 -6.84
N SER A 68 15.92 -5.52 -6.04
CA SER A 68 16.37 -6.90 -6.15
C SER A 68 16.11 -7.46 -7.54
N VAL A 69 14.87 -7.31 -8.05
CA VAL A 69 14.50 -7.79 -9.38
C VAL A 69 15.34 -7.14 -10.48
N ILE A 70 15.57 -5.82 -10.42
CA ILE A 70 16.42 -5.14 -11.40
C ILE A 70 17.85 -5.69 -11.37
N ARG A 71 18.41 -5.90 -10.17
CA ARG A 71 19.77 -6.44 -10.02
C ARG A 71 19.90 -7.87 -10.54
N ASP A 72 18.88 -8.69 -10.39
CA ASP A 72 18.85 -10.04 -10.96
C ASP A 72 18.72 -10.01 -12.49
N LEU A 73 18.00 -9.02 -13.04
CA LEU A 73 17.78 -8.88 -14.48
C LEU A 73 19.00 -8.29 -15.22
N LEU A 74 19.71 -7.33 -14.64
CA LEU A 74 20.80 -6.59 -15.29
C LEU A 74 21.92 -7.49 -15.89
N PRO A 75 22.32 -8.60 -15.25
CA PRO A 75 23.26 -9.57 -15.85
C PRO A 75 22.66 -10.34 -17.04
N MET A 76 21.36 -10.56 -17.05
CA MET A 76 20.65 -11.37 -18.05
C MET A 76 20.35 -10.58 -19.34
N ILE A 77 20.25 -9.25 -19.25
CA ILE A 77 19.97 -8.38 -20.41
C ILE A 77 21.19 -8.31 -21.34
N LYS A 78 21.01 -8.81 -22.56
CA LYS A 78 22.03 -8.78 -23.63
C LYS A 78 21.99 -7.48 -24.45
N GLU A 79 20.82 -6.87 -24.59
CA GLU A 79 20.64 -5.65 -25.35
C GLU A 79 21.20 -4.43 -24.59
N LYS A 80 22.14 -3.71 -25.20
CA LYS A 80 22.84 -2.60 -24.54
C LYS A 80 21.91 -1.44 -24.18
N SER A 81 21.01 -1.04 -25.08
CA SER A 81 20.02 0.02 -24.85
C SER A 81 19.12 -0.30 -23.65
N LEU A 82 18.54 -1.49 -23.63
CA LEU A 82 17.70 -1.96 -22.53
C LEU A 82 18.47 -2.03 -21.21
N LYS A 83 19.73 -2.47 -21.24
CA LYS A 83 20.58 -2.53 -20.04
C LYS A 83 20.82 -1.15 -19.44
N GLU A 84 21.12 -0.15 -20.27
CA GLU A 84 21.30 1.23 -19.80
C GLU A 84 19.98 1.84 -19.28
N GLU A 85 18.83 1.53 -19.91
CA GLU A 85 17.52 1.93 -19.40
C GLU A 85 17.27 1.38 -17.99
N TYR A 86 17.53 0.09 -17.76
CA TYR A 86 17.33 -0.55 -16.47
C TYR A 86 18.31 -0.08 -15.39
N LYS A 87 19.55 0.27 -15.75
CA LYS A 87 20.48 0.97 -14.83
C LYS A 87 19.94 2.35 -14.45
N GLY A 88 19.34 3.07 -15.39
CA GLY A 88 18.66 4.33 -15.11
C GLY A 88 17.54 4.15 -14.09
N LYS A 89 16.71 3.11 -14.24
CA LYS A 89 15.66 2.73 -13.29
C LYS A 89 16.23 2.35 -11.92
N GLU A 90 17.33 1.58 -11.87
CA GLU A 90 18.03 1.25 -10.63
C GLU A 90 18.43 2.51 -9.87
N ASN A 91 19.05 3.48 -10.55
CA ASN A 91 19.49 4.73 -9.94
C ASN A 91 18.32 5.56 -9.39
N ILE A 92 17.18 5.59 -10.09
CA ILE A 92 15.96 6.25 -9.59
C ILE A 92 15.48 5.57 -8.30
N ILE A 93 15.44 4.23 -8.25
CA ILE A 93 15.02 3.50 -7.06
C ILE A 93 15.97 3.75 -5.89
N LEU A 94 17.28 3.74 -6.12
CA LEU A 94 18.28 4.01 -5.10
C LEU A 94 18.11 5.41 -4.49
N LYS A 95 17.87 6.44 -5.32
CA LYS A 95 17.57 7.80 -4.84
C LYS A 95 16.26 7.86 -4.04
N GLN A 96 15.24 7.11 -4.44
CA GLN A 96 13.98 7.05 -3.70
C GLN A 96 14.16 6.38 -2.34
N ILE A 97 14.93 5.29 -2.27
CA ILE A 97 15.24 4.60 -1.01
C ILE A 97 15.98 5.56 -0.07
N ASP A 98 17.01 6.25 -0.56
CA ASP A 98 17.77 7.22 0.24
C ASP A 98 16.87 8.35 0.75
N HIS A 99 16.09 8.97 -0.13
CA HIS A 99 15.21 10.07 0.25
C HIS A 99 14.15 9.65 1.28
N ILE A 100 13.49 8.50 1.06
CA ILE A 100 12.44 8.01 1.96
C ILE A 100 13.06 7.53 3.28
N GLY A 101 14.25 6.93 3.26
CA GLY A 101 14.98 6.54 4.47
C GLY A 101 15.33 7.75 5.33
N ASN A 102 15.94 8.78 4.74
CA ASN A 102 16.26 10.03 5.44
C ASN A 102 15.00 10.72 6.01
N PHE A 103 13.89 10.68 5.25
CA PHE A 103 12.62 11.17 5.76
C PHE A 103 12.11 10.35 6.95
N LEU A 104 12.22 9.02 6.91
CA LEU A 104 11.79 8.14 7.98
C LEU A 104 12.57 8.40 9.28
N ASP A 105 13.89 8.60 9.19
CA ASP A 105 14.74 8.94 10.34
C ASP A 105 14.32 10.28 10.98
N SER A 106 14.11 11.30 10.14
CA SER A 106 13.59 12.60 10.58
C SER A 106 12.20 12.45 11.20
N TYR A 107 11.34 11.62 10.60
CA TYR A 107 9.98 11.40 11.07
C TYR A 107 9.94 10.73 12.44
N PHE A 108 10.76 9.70 12.68
CA PHE A 108 10.90 9.10 14.01
C PHE A 108 11.38 10.08 15.05
N THR A 109 12.37 10.92 14.72
CA THR A 109 12.86 11.97 15.61
C THR A 109 11.74 12.93 16.01
N ARG A 110 10.91 13.36 15.04
CA ARG A 110 9.78 14.27 15.29
C ARG A 110 8.67 13.60 16.10
N LEU A 111 8.42 12.30 15.89
CA LEU A 111 7.48 11.51 16.68
C LEU A 111 7.92 11.40 18.14
N THR A 112 9.20 11.09 18.40
CA THR A 112 9.72 10.98 19.77
C THR A 112 9.69 12.31 20.52
N HIS A 113 9.85 13.44 19.81
CA HIS A 113 9.71 14.79 20.38
C HIS A 113 8.26 15.29 20.45
N LYS A 114 7.27 14.49 20.04
CA LYS A 114 5.84 14.87 20.01
C LYS A 114 5.55 16.11 19.16
N GLU A 115 6.38 16.34 18.15
CA GLU A 115 6.20 17.41 17.16
C GLU A 115 5.19 17.02 16.08
N VAL A 116 5.04 15.71 15.84
CA VAL A 116 4.06 15.13 14.95
C VAL A 116 3.42 13.91 15.60
N PHE A 117 2.27 13.51 15.08
CA PHE A 117 1.63 12.24 15.41
C PHE A 117 0.92 11.68 14.17
N PHE A 118 0.61 10.39 14.21
CA PHE A 118 -0.23 9.72 13.24
C PHE A 118 -1.34 8.96 13.95
N GLU A 119 -2.34 8.53 13.19
CA GLU A 119 -3.43 7.70 13.70
C GLU A 119 -3.50 6.39 12.95
N ILE A 120 -3.72 5.30 13.69
CA ILE A 120 -3.89 3.97 13.12
C ILE A 120 -5.30 3.89 12.51
N GLN A 121 -5.35 3.97 11.18
CA GLN A 121 -6.60 3.93 10.44
C GLN A 121 -7.25 2.53 10.52
N GLN A 122 -8.52 2.50 10.95
CA GLN A 122 -9.30 1.28 11.05
C GLN A 122 -10.00 0.97 9.72
N ALA A 123 -9.73 -0.21 9.17
CA ALA A 123 -10.39 -0.64 7.94
C ALA A 123 -11.84 -1.04 8.24
N VAL A 124 -12.80 -0.32 7.66
CA VAL A 124 -14.23 -0.66 7.75
C VAL A 124 -14.60 -1.64 6.63
N LYS A 125 -14.78 -2.93 6.98
CA LYS A 125 -15.02 -4.01 6.01
C LYS A 125 -16.52 -4.27 5.76
N ILE A 126 -17.21 -3.31 5.14
CA ILE A 126 -18.68 -3.38 4.89
C ILE A 126 -19.07 -4.62 4.08
N TYR A 127 -18.34 -4.92 2.99
CA TYR A 127 -18.68 -6.01 2.08
C TYR A 127 -18.47 -7.42 2.66
N ASN A 128 -17.71 -7.52 3.74
CA ASN A 128 -17.43 -8.79 4.41
C ASN A 128 -18.56 -9.18 5.37
N ASP A 129 -19.41 -8.22 5.79
CA ASP A 129 -20.57 -8.51 6.62
C ASP A 129 -21.65 -9.24 5.79
N LYS A 130 -21.89 -10.52 6.12
CA LYS A 130 -22.91 -11.34 5.46
C LYS A 130 -24.31 -10.73 5.59
N ARG A 131 -24.61 -10.00 6.66
CA ARG A 131 -25.92 -9.36 6.92
C ARG A 131 -26.19 -8.21 5.95
N ILE A 132 -25.15 -7.50 5.51
CA ILE A 132 -25.27 -6.34 4.62
C ILE A 132 -25.43 -6.75 3.14
N ARG A 133 -25.12 -8.01 2.78
CA ARG A 133 -25.19 -8.48 1.39
C ARG A 133 -26.56 -8.33 0.74
N GLU A 134 -27.64 -8.55 1.49
CA GLU A 134 -29.00 -8.41 0.98
C GLU A 134 -29.31 -6.95 0.62
N TYR A 135 -28.97 -6.02 1.50
CA TYR A 135 -29.15 -4.59 1.29
C TYR A 135 -28.34 -4.07 0.10
N ILE A 136 -27.10 -4.57 -0.10
CA ILE A 136 -26.30 -4.23 -1.28
C ILE A 136 -26.99 -4.66 -2.59
N LYS A 137 -27.64 -5.83 -2.61
CA LYS A 137 -28.39 -6.29 -3.79
C LYS A 137 -29.58 -5.37 -4.08
N ILE A 138 -30.29 -4.92 -3.05
CA ILE A 138 -31.41 -3.99 -3.17
C ILE A 138 -30.95 -2.66 -3.78
N LEU A 139 -29.82 -2.11 -3.31
CA LEU A 139 -29.25 -0.87 -3.86
C LEU A 139 -28.89 -0.98 -5.34
N LYS A 140 -28.30 -2.11 -5.76
CA LYS A 140 -27.99 -2.36 -7.18
C LYS A 140 -29.24 -2.35 -8.06
N LYS A 141 -30.31 -3.03 -7.61
CA LYS A 141 -31.60 -3.07 -8.35
C LYS A 141 -32.23 -1.68 -8.50
N LYS A 142 -32.24 -0.87 -7.43
CA LYS A 142 -32.76 0.51 -7.48
C LYS A 142 -31.96 1.42 -8.42
N GLY A 143 -30.64 1.25 -8.48
CA GLY A 143 -29.77 2.00 -9.39
C GLY A 143 -30.01 1.66 -10.88
N THR A 144 -30.27 0.40 -11.20
CA THR A 144 -30.60 -0.03 -12.58
C THR A 144 -31.97 0.48 -13.02
N GLN A 145 -32.97 0.49 -12.13
CA GLN A 145 -34.29 1.04 -12.46
C GLN A 145 -34.24 2.55 -12.76
N ARG A 146 -33.45 3.33 -12.00
CA ARG A 146 -33.27 4.76 -12.26
C ARG A 146 -32.59 5.09 -13.59
N LYS A 147 -31.67 4.23 -14.08
CA LYS A 147 -31.01 4.42 -15.38
C LYS A 147 -31.88 4.06 -16.58
N ASN A 148 -32.92 3.25 -16.39
CA ASN A 148 -33.86 2.85 -17.44
C ASN A 148 -35.11 3.74 -17.50
N SER A 149 -35.15 4.82 -16.71
CA SER A 149 -36.27 5.79 -16.65
C SER A 149 -35.86 7.20 -17.09
N ILE A 150 -34.71 7.31 -17.78
CA ILE A 150 -34.19 8.50 -18.47
C ILE A 150 -33.87 8.05 -19.89
#